data_AF-A0A7W5NVR5-F1
#
_entry.id   AF-A0A7W5NVR5-F1
#
_cell.length_a   1.000
_cell.length_b   1.000
_cell.length_c   1.000
_cell.angle_alpha   90.00
_cell.angle_beta   90.00
_cell.angle_gamma   90.00
#
_symmetry.space_group_name_H-M   'P 1'
#
loop_
_entity.id
_entity.type
_entity.pdbx_description
1 polymer ?
#
loop_
_entity_poly.entity_id
_entity_poly.type
_entity_poly.pdbx_seq_one_letter_code
_entity_poly.pdbx_strand_id
1 'polypeptide(L)'
;MKMALCVALGLFGACLTTAQAAEPVGPQQVITLLQQAGYGEVRDLEYDDGLWEAEIRRPYGLWDEVSVDPATGEIFDLRGNRKVLSMRDLLAKLEGQGYRAFTDIDRDAGVWEVEATDPQGRRVDLKVSGYDGRILNSKFDD
;
A
#
# COMPACT_ATOMS: atom_id res chain seq x y z
N MET A 1 -4.74 -59.71 44.95
CA MET A 1 -5.39 -58.42 44.64
C MET A 1 -4.35 -57.48 44.07
N LYS A 2 -4.61 -56.90 42.87
CA LYS A 2 -4.22 -55.57 42.34
C LYS A 2 -2.72 -55.21 42.35
N MET A 3 -2.10 -54.51 41.40
CA MET A 3 -2.36 -53.68 40.21
C MET A 3 -0.93 -53.17 39.85
N ALA A 4 -0.54 -52.63 38.71
CA ALA A 4 -1.10 -52.34 37.40
C ALA A 4 0.09 -51.90 36.51
N LEU A 5 -0.13 -52.05 35.21
CA LEU A 5 0.62 -51.58 34.04
C LEU A 5 0.78 -50.04 33.99
N CYS A 6 1.90 -49.55 33.45
CA CYS A 6 1.95 -48.25 32.77
C CYS A 6 2.88 -48.33 31.54
N VAL A 7 2.25 -48.24 30.37
CA VAL A 7 2.85 -48.04 29.04
C VAL A 7 3.02 -46.53 28.83
N ALA A 8 4.14 -46.09 28.26
CA ALA A 8 4.27 -44.73 27.74
C ALA A 8 4.76 -44.78 26.28
N LEU A 9 3.83 -44.56 25.34
CA LEU A 9 4.15 -44.13 23.98
C LEU A 9 3.86 -42.63 23.91
N GLY A 10 4.91 -41.81 23.78
CA GLY A 10 4.79 -40.39 23.45
C GLY A 10 4.90 -40.19 21.94
N LEU A 11 3.78 -39.85 21.29
CA LEU A 11 3.77 -39.31 19.92
C LEU A 11 3.85 -37.78 20.02
N PHE A 12 4.97 -37.18 19.62
CA PHE A 12 5.07 -35.74 19.41
C PHE A 12 4.36 -35.37 18.10
N GLY A 13 3.23 -34.67 18.21
CA GLY A 13 2.53 -34.07 17.07
C GLY A 13 3.26 -32.80 16.63
N ALA A 14 3.75 -32.77 15.38
CA ALA A 14 4.23 -31.56 14.75
C ALA A 14 3.01 -30.70 14.36
N CYS A 15 2.81 -29.57 15.06
CA CYS A 15 1.85 -28.55 14.65
C CYS A 15 2.53 -27.66 13.60
N LEU A 16 2.12 -27.81 12.34
CA LEU A 16 2.49 -26.89 11.27
C LEU A 16 1.60 -25.64 11.40
N THR A 17 2.14 -24.55 11.93
CA THR A 17 1.50 -23.24 11.83
C THR A 17 1.76 -22.68 10.43
N THR A 18 0.77 -22.74 9.55
CA THR A 18 0.76 -21.94 8.33
C THR A 18 0.64 -20.47 8.74
N ALA A 19 1.62 -19.64 8.39
CA ALA A 19 1.48 -18.19 8.52
C ALA A 19 0.32 -17.75 7.60
N GLN A 20 -0.81 -17.38 8.20
CA GLN A 20 -1.91 -16.74 7.47
C GLN A 20 -1.38 -15.41 6.95
N ALA A 21 -1.31 -15.24 5.63
CA ALA A 21 -1.08 -13.93 5.05
C ALA A 21 -2.22 -13.01 5.49
N ALA A 22 -1.89 -11.81 5.98
CA ALA A 22 -2.91 -10.84 6.32
C ALA A 22 -3.72 -10.50 5.05
N GLU A 23 -5.05 -10.56 5.15
CA GLU A 23 -5.93 -10.13 4.07
C GLU A 23 -5.69 -8.63 3.82
N PRO A 24 -5.66 -8.17 2.55
CA PRO A 24 -5.60 -6.75 2.24
C PRO A 24 -6.72 -5.99 2.93
N VAL A 25 -6.47 -4.74 3.35
CA VAL A 25 -7.50 -3.92 4.00
C VAL A 25 -8.66 -3.70 3.04
N GLY A 26 -9.87 -4.05 3.49
CA GLY A 26 -11.11 -3.86 2.77
C GLY A 26 -11.71 -2.46 2.97
N PRO A 27 -12.78 -2.12 2.23
CA PRO A 27 -13.29 -0.75 2.17
C PRO A 27 -13.74 -0.20 3.54
N GLN A 28 -14.41 -1.01 4.36
CA GLN A 28 -14.85 -0.59 5.69
C GLN A 28 -13.67 -0.32 6.64
N GLN A 29 -12.57 -1.07 6.48
CA GLN A 29 -11.36 -0.90 7.27
C GLN A 29 -10.63 0.38 6.84
N VAL A 30 -10.61 0.71 5.54
CA VAL A 30 -10.08 1.98 5.02
C VAL A 30 -10.82 3.18 5.63
N ILE A 31 -12.16 3.17 5.61
CA ILE A 31 -12.97 4.22 6.24
C ILE A 31 -12.61 4.37 7.72
N THR A 32 -12.47 3.24 8.42
CA THR A 32 -12.10 3.23 9.84
C THR A 32 -10.69 3.80 10.07
N LEU A 33 -9.71 3.44 9.23
CA LEU A 33 -8.35 3.96 9.30
C LEU A 33 -8.31 5.48 9.09
N LEU A 34 -9.05 5.98 8.09
CA LEU A 34 -9.14 7.41 7.82
C LEU A 34 -9.77 8.18 9.00
N GLN A 35 -10.86 7.67 9.57
CA GLN A 35 -11.48 8.26 10.75
C GLN A 35 -10.55 8.24 11.98
N GLN A 36 -9.82 7.15 12.20
CA GLN A 36 -8.83 7.04 13.28
C GLN A 36 -7.64 7.97 13.09
N ALA A 37 -7.26 8.26 11.85
CA ALA A 37 -6.24 9.25 11.51
C ALA A 37 -6.73 10.70 11.66
N GLY A 38 -8.01 10.91 12.00
CA GLY A 38 -8.59 12.23 12.26
C GLY A 38 -9.14 12.93 11.03
N TYR A 39 -9.27 12.24 9.90
CA TYR A 39 -10.01 12.76 8.75
C TYR A 39 -11.50 12.87 9.11
N GLY A 40 -12.15 13.89 8.55
CA GLY A 40 -13.57 14.17 8.80
C GLY A 40 -14.49 13.21 8.06
N GLU A 41 -15.45 13.76 7.31
CA GLU A 41 -16.27 12.95 6.43
C GLU A 41 -15.41 12.32 5.32
N VAL A 42 -15.73 11.07 4.99
CA VAL A 42 -15.09 10.27 3.93
C VAL A 42 -16.18 9.91 2.93
N ARG A 43 -15.91 10.08 1.62
CA ARG A 43 -16.82 9.71 0.54
C ARG A 43 -16.03 9.23 -0.68
N ASP A 44 -16.76 8.79 -1.70
CA ASP A 44 -16.22 8.44 -3.01
C ASP A 44 -15.01 7.48 -2.88
N LEU A 45 -15.21 6.41 -2.09
CA LEU A 45 -14.21 5.40 -1.84
C LEU A 45 -14.19 4.40 -3.01
N GLU A 46 -13.07 4.35 -3.71
CA GLU A 46 -12.86 3.51 -4.88
C GLU A 46 -11.56 2.72 -4.75
N TYR A 47 -11.47 1.57 -5.41
CA TYR A 47 -10.23 0.81 -5.51
C TYR A 47 -9.74 0.91 -6.95
N ASP A 48 -8.69 1.68 -7.17
CA ASP A 48 -8.13 1.91 -8.49
C ASP A 48 -6.60 1.77 -8.44
N ASP A 49 -6.04 1.21 -9.52
CA ASP A 49 -4.60 1.08 -9.71
C ASP A 49 -3.82 0.53 -8.51
N GLY A 50 -4.44 -0.41 -7.78
CA GLY A 50 -3.82 -1.09 -6.65
C GLY A 50 -3.88 -0.31 -5.33
N LEU A 51 -4.61 0.80 -5.26
CA LEU A 51 -4.79 1.63 -4.08
C LEU A 51 -6.28 1.83 -3.79
N TRP A 52 -6.59 2.07 -2.53
CA TRP A 52 -7.87 2.69 -2.19
C TRP A 52 -7.73 4.20 -2.31
N GLU A 53 -8.65 4.84 -3.01
CA GLU A 53 -8.73 6.30 -3.15
C GLU A 53 -10.03 6.78 -2.51
N ALA A 54 -9.96 7.87 -1.74
CA ALA A 54 -11.13 8.42 -1.07
C ALA A 54 -11.05 9.93 -0.98
N GLU A 55 -12.18 10.60 -1.14
CA GLU A 55 -12.29 12.02 -0.82
C GLU A 55 -12.52 12.22 0.68
N ILE A 56 -11.70 13.07 1.29
CA ILE A 56 -11.83 13.48 2.68
C ILE A 56 -12.21 14.94 2.82
N ARG A 57 -12.99 15.22 3.86
CA ARG A 57 -13.44 16.57 4.18
C ARG A 57 -12.33 17.36 4.87
N ARG A 58 -11.93 18.48 4.26
CA ARG A 58 -10.97 19.44 4.82
C ARG A 58 -11.65 20.66 5.47
N PRO A 59 -10.91 21.53 6.19
CA PRO A 59 -11.46 22.78 6.68
C PRO A 59 -12.15 23.62 5.58
N TYR A 60 -13.09 24.47 6.00
CA TYR A 60 -13.80 25.46 5.17
C TYR A 60 -14.77 25.00 4.07
N GLY A 61 -14.95 23.71 3.79
CA GLY A 61 -15.80 23.34 2.63
C GLY A 61 -15.15 22.38 1.65
N LEU A 62 -13.82 22.30 1.69
CA LEU A 62 -13.04 21.61 0.67
C LEU A 62 -13.10 20.09 0.84
N TRP A 63 -13.08 19.42 -0.30
CA TRP A 63 -12.80 18.01 -0.45
C TRP A 63 -11.44 17.87 -1.12
N ASP A 64 -10.72 16.82 -0.78
CA ASP A 64 -9.40 16.52 -1.32
C ASP A 64 -9.19 15.01 -1.20
N GLU A 65 -8.42 14.45 -2.11
CA GLU A 65 -8.18 13.02 -2.17
C GLU A 65 -7.05 12.56 -1.24
N VAL A 66 -7.20 11.35 -0.72
CA VAL A 66 -6.15 10.58 -0.05
C VAL A 66 -6.16 9.16 -0.59
N SER A 67 -4.98 8.54 -0.67
CA SER A 67 -4.85 7.14 -1.05
C SER A 67 -4.47 6.29 0.17
N VAL A 68 -4.86 5.02 0.17
CA VAL A 68 -4.50 4.05 1.21
C VAL A 68 -3.95 2.79 0.56
N ASP A 69 -2.74 2.40 0.95
CA ASP A 69 -2.14 1.14 0.51
C ASP A 69 -2.94 -0.05 1.10
N PRO A 70 -3.54 -0.92 0.25
CA PRO A 70 -4.33 -2.05 0.71
C PRO A 70 -3.51 -3.09 1.49
N ALA A 71 -2.20 -3.18 1.24
CA ALA A 71 -1.35 -4.17 1.90
C ALA A 71 -0.98 -3.76 3.33
N THR A 72 -0.86 -2.46 3.60
CA THR A 72 -0.31 -1.95 4.86
C THR A 72 -1.27 -1.06 5.65
N GLY A 73 -2.30 -0.52 5.00
CA GLY A 73 -3.14 0.55 5.55
C GLY A 73 -2.43 1.90 5.63
N GLU A 74 -1.28 2.08 4.99
CA GLU A 74 -0.57 3.35 4.95
C GLU A 74 -1.39 4.41 4.21
N ILE A 75 -1.62 5.54 4.86
CA ILE A 75 -2.33 6.68 4.27
C ILE A 75 -1.33 7.63 3.61
N PHE A 76 -1.65 7.98 2.37
CA PHE A 76 -0.99 9.00 1.56
C PHE A 76 -1.91 10.23 1.52
N ASP A 77 -1.33 11.37 1.86
CA ASP A 77 -1.98 12.68 1.82
C ASP A 77 -0.97 13.72 1.34
N LEU A 78 -1.24 14.32 0.18
CA LEU A 78 -0.37 15.34 -0.43
C LEU A 78 -0.30 16.62 0.41
N ARG A 79 -1.37 16.96 1.13
CA ARG A 79 -1.46 18.15 2.00
C ARG A 79 -1.24 17.82 3.47
N GLY A 80 -0.90 16.57 3.77
CA GLY A 80 -0.52 16.13 5.11
C GLY A 80 0.84 16.69 5.54
N ASN A 81 1.24 16.41 6.78
CA ASN A 81 2.50 16.89 7.35
C ASN A 81 3.73 16.09 6.91
N ARG A 82 3.53 14.99 6.17
CA ARG A 82 4.63 14.12 5.72
C ARG A 82 5.28 14.74 4.49
N LYS A 83 6.61 14.91 4.54
CA LYS A 83 7.36 15.42 3.39
C LYS A 83 7.27 14.45 2.21
N VAL A 84 6.78 14.95 1.10
CA VAL A 84 6.78 14.24 -0.19
C VAL A 84 8.09 14.51 -0.93
N LEU A 85 8.63 13.48 -1.58
CA LEU A 85 9.79 13.54 -2.46
C LEU A 85 9.56 14.57 -3.57
N SER A 86 10.65 15.22 -3.98
CA SER A 86 10.64 15.96 -5.25
C SER A 86 10.67 14.97 -6.42
N MET A 87 10.18 15.39 -7.58
CA MET A 87 10.24 14.58 -8.81
C MET A 87 11.67 14.10 -9.08
N ARG A 88 12.67 14.99 -8.92
CA ARG A 88 14.08 14.64 -9.09
C ARG A 88 14.54 13.54 -8.13
N ASP A 89 14.20 13.64 -6.84
CA ASP A 89 14.63 12.65 -5.86
C ASP A 89 13.89 11.31 -6.05
N LEU A 90 12.64 11.35 -6.51
CA LEU A 90 11.88 10.15 -6.92
C LEU A 90 12.56 9.46 -8.11
N LEU A 91 12.81 10.18 -9.21
CA LEU A 91 13.40 9.59 -10.42
C LEU A 91 14.78 9.01 -10.13
N ALA A 92 15.61 9.68 -9.33
CA ALA A 92 16.92 9.15 -8.92
C ALA A 92 16.79 7.81 -8.15
N LYS A 93 15.74 7.66 -7.33
CA LYS A 93 15.46 6.38 -6.64
C LYS A 93 14.99 5.30 -7.59
N LEU A 94 14.18 5.64 -8.60
CA LEU A 94 13.71 4.69 -9.61
C LEU A 94 14.86 4.25 -10.53
N GLU A 95 15.73 5.19 -10.95
CA GLU A 95 16.96 4.88 -11.69
C GLU A 95 17.87 3.93 -10.92
N GLY A 96 18.03 4.16 -9.61
CA GLY A 96 18.79 3.26 -8.74
C GLY A 96 18.22 1.84 -8.63
N GLN A 97 16.93 1.67 -8.96
CA GLN A 97 16.25 0.37 -9.04
C GLN A 97 16.28 -0.24 -10.47
N GLY A 98 16.86 0.47 -11.45
CA GLY A 98 17.00 0.02 -12.83
C GLY A 98 15.85 0.44 -13.76
N TYR A 99 14.91 1.25 -13.29
CA TYR A 99 13.91 1.87 -14.15
C TYR A 99 14.54 2.98 -14.99
N ARG A 100 14.00 3.21 -16.18
CA ARG A 100 14.51 4.20 -17.15
C ARG A 100 13.39 4.69 -18.06
N ALA A 101 13.71 5.65 -18.93
CA ALA A 101 12.78 6.16 -19.95
C ALA A 101 11.44 6.62 -19.35
N PHE A 102 11.52 7.51 -18.37
CA PHE A 102 10.35 8.03 -17.66
C PHE A 102 9.54 8.98 -18.56
N THR A 103 8.24 8.74 -18.60
CA THR A 103 7.22 9.58 -19.24
C THR A 103 6.04 9.72 -18.29
N ASP A 104 5.11 10.62 -18.62
CA ASP A 104 3.91 10.94 -17.85
C ASP A 104 4.08 10.85 -16.32
N ILE A 105 4.65 11.91 -15.76
CA ILE A 105 5.01 11.96 -14.34
C ILE A 105 4.12 12.99 -13.66
N ASP A 106 3.23 12.50 -12.84
CA ASP A 106 2.28 13.28 -12.08
C ASP A 106 2.22 12.81 -10.63
N ARG A 107 1.45 13.55 -9.82
CA ARG A 107 1.36 13.28 -8.40
C ARG A 107 0.03 13.78 -7.87
N ASP A 108 -0.73 12.87 -7.30
CA ASP A 108 -1.92 13.15 -6.53
C ASP A 108 -1.92 12.38 -5.20
N ALA A 109 -2.68 12.86 -4.21
CA ALA A 109 -2.88 12.21 -2.92
C ALA A 109 -1.60 11.80 -2.16
N GLY A 110 -0.40 12.26 -2.55
CA GLY A 110 0.87 11.85 -1.95
C GLY A 110 1.50 10.60 -2.59
N VAL A 111 0.94 10.13 -3.70
CA VAL A 111 1.42 9.04 -4.56
C VAL A 111 1.88 9.64 -5.90
N TRP A 112 3.02 9.18 -6.41
CA TRP A 112 3.42 9.50 -7.77
C TRP A 112 2.90 8.46 -8.72
N GLU A 113 2.43 8.90 -9.88
CA GLU A 113 2.26 8.04 -11.03
C GLU A 113 3.35 8.35 -12.05
N VAL A 114 3.93 7.27 -12.59
CA VAL A 114 5.11 7.32 -13.44
C VAL A 114 5.02 6.20 -14.45
N GLU A 115 4.96 6.55 -15.73
CA GLU A 115 5.24 5.58 -16.77
C GLU A 115 6.76 5.42 -16.93
N ALA A 116 7.23 4.17 -17.04
CA ALA A 116 8.66 3.87 -17.17
C ALA A 116 8.92 2.61 -17.98
N THR A 117 10.18 2.42 -18.36
CA THR A 117 10.70 1.11 -18.76
C THR A 117 11.30 0.42 -17.54
N ASP A 118 10.81 -0.77 -17.23
CA ASP A 118 11.31 -1.60 -16.14
C ASP A 118 12.71 -2.21 -16.44
N PRO A 119 13.38 -2.83 -15.45
CA PRO A 119 14.70 -3.43 -15.65
C PRO A 119 14.71 -4.60 -16.66
N GLN A 120 13.55 -5.17 -16.99
CA GLN A 120 13.39 -6.22 -17.99
C GLN A 120 13.13 -5.65 -19.40
N GLY A 121 13.03 -4.33 -19.55
CA GLY A 121 12.80 -3.65 -20.82
C GLY A 121 11.34 -3.52 -21.23
N ARG A 122 10.39 -3.70 -20.30
CA ARG A 122 8.95 -3.57 -20.55
C ARG A 122 8.44 -2.20 -20.14
N ARG A 123 7.43 -1.68 -20.84
CA ARG A 123 6.72 -0.46 -20.46
C ARG A 123 5.73 -0.75 -19.33
N VAL A 124 5.72 0.10 -18.31
CA VAL A 124 4.91 -0.07 -17.10
C VAL A 124 4.45 1.28 -16.56
N ASP A 125 3.26 1.28 -15.97
CA ASP A 125 2.75 2.38 -15.17
C ASP A 125 2.95 2.03 -13.69
N LEU A 126 3.55 2.96 -12.95
CA LEU A 126 3.93 2.75 -11.56
C LEU A 126 3.12 3.68 -10.66
N LYS A 127 2.47 3.13 -9.64
CA LYS A 127 2.12 3.92 -8.44
C LYS A 127 3.28 3.82 -7.47
N VAL A 128 3.84 4.96 -7.08
CA VAL A 128 5.05 5.04 -6.25
C VAL A 128 4.78 5.90 -5.02
N SER A 129 5.15 5.39 -3.85
CA SER A 129 5.07 6.12 -2.59
C SER A 129 5.82 7.45 -2.71
N GLY A 130 5.09 8.55 -2.54
CA GLY A 130 5.70 9.88 -2.53
C GLY A 130 6.58 10.13 -1.32
N TYR A 131 6.58 9.26 -0.31
CA TYR A 131 7.38 9.49 0.90
C TYR A 131 8.77 8.86 0.86
N ASP A 132 8.92 7.73 0.18
CA ASP A 132 10.17 6.95 0.19
C ASP A 132 10.59 6.37 -1.17
N GLY A 133 9.74 6.44 -2.19
CA GLY A 133 10.01 5.95 -3.53
C GLY A 133 9.82 4.43 -3.70
N ARG A 134 9.13 3.78 -2.76
CA ARG A 134 8.70 2.38 -2.90
C ARG A 134 7.64 2.25 -3.99
N ILE A 135 7.76 1.24 -4.84
CA ILE A 135 6.68 0.84 -5.76
C ILE A 135 5.51 0.28 -4.95
N LEU A 136 4.34 0.90 -5.08
CA LEU A 136 3.08 0.47 -4.47
C LEU A 136 2.31 -0.46 -5.41
N ASN A 137 2.27 -0.11 -6.69
CA ASN A 137 1.70 -0.95 -7.74
C ASN A 137 2.47 -0.76 -9.06
N SER A 138 2.40 -1.78 -9.92
CA SER A 138 2.96 -1.74 -11.28
C SER A 138 2.06 -2.55 -12.22
N LYS A 139 1.63 -1.93 -13.31
CA LYS A 139 0.88 -2.56 -14.41
C LYS A 139 1.64 -2.38 -15.72
N PHE A 140 1.36 -3.20 -16.73
CA PHE A 140 1.88 -2.95 -18.08
C PHE A 140 1.12 -1.77 -18.70
N ASP A 141 1.88 -0.94 -19.40
CA ASP A 141 1.41 0.17 -20.24
C ASP A 141 0.96 -0.45 -21.58
N ASP A 142 -0.35 -0.38 -21.88
CA ASP A 142 -1.02 -1.07 -22.99
C ASP A 142 -1.03 -0.27 -24.31
#